data_AF-A0A5J6MD88-F1
#
_entry.id   AF-A0A5J6MD88-F1
#
_cell.length_a   1.000
_cell.length_b   1.000
_cell.length_c   1.000
_cell.angle_alpha   90.00
_cell.angle_beta   90.00
_cell.angle_gamma   90.00
#
_symmetry.space_group_name_H-M   'P 1'
#
loop_
_entity.id
_entity.type
_entity.pdbx_description
1 polymer ?
#
loop_
_entity_poly.entity_id
_entity_poly.type
_entity_poly.pdbx_seq_one_letter_code
_entity_poly.pdbx_strand_id
1 'polypeptide(L)' 'MDSSLNWIIGGIISLLGLLGLFLAAHAADSGIYLFGLLLFLFAVLFAFGLIRRGMPGSH' A
#
# COMPACT_ATOMS: atom_id res chain seq x y z
N MET A 1 -15.44 -10.38 8.72
CA MET A 1 -14.53 -9.32 9.19
C MET A 1 -15.24 -8.01 8.98
N ASP A 2 -15.43 -7.24 10.04
CA ASP A 2 -16.22 -6.01 10.02
C ASP A 2 -15.71 -5.05 8.94
N SER A 3 -16.59 -4.46 8.14
CA SER A 3 -16.23 -3.55 7.04
C SER A 3 -15.29 -2.42 7.50
N SER A 4 -15.41 -2.00 8.76
CA SER A 4 -14.53 -1.03 9.43
C SER A 4 -13.07 -1.47 9.50
N LEU A 5 -12.81 -2.75 9.76
CA LEU A 5 -11.45 -3.31 9.83
C LEU A 5 -10.77 -3.27 8.45
N ASN A 6 -11.52 -3.54 7.37
CA ASN A 6 -10.99 -3.47 6.01
C ASN A 6 -10.61 -2.04 5.61
N TRP A 7 -11.41 -1.04 6.01
CA TRP A 7 -11.11 0.37 5.79
C TRP A 7 -9.87 0.83 6.57
N ILE A 8 -9.76 0.41 7.83
CA ILE A 8 -8.60 0.73 8.69
C ILE A 8 -7.32 0.09 8.13
N ILE A 9 -7.38 -1.20 7.78
CA ILE A 9 -6.24 -1.93 7.20
C ILE A 9 -5.83 -1.30 5.87
N GLY A 10 -6.77 -0.94 5.01
CA GLY A 10 -6.49 -0.24 3.75
C GLY A 10 -5.82 1.12 3.96
N GLY A 11 -6.30 1.90 4.92
CA GLY A 11 -5.70 3.18 5.31
C GLY A 11 -4.27 3.03 5.81
N ILE A 12 -4.02 2.08 6.71
CA ILE A 12 -2.67 1.80 7.25
C ILE A 12 -1.71 1.40 6.13
N ILE A 13 -2.15 0.55 5.21
CA ILE A 13 -1.29 0.05 4.13
C ILE A 13 -0.99 1.14 3.10
N SER A 14 -1.96 2.01 2.81
CA SER A 14 -1.73 3.22 2.00
C SER A 14 -0.68 4.13 2.65
N LEU A 15 -0.77 4.33 3.98
CA LEU A 15 0.18 5.15 4.74
C LEU A 15 1.60 4.53 4.74
N LEU A 16 1.70 3.21 4.93
CA LEU A 16 2.97 2.49 4.84
C LEU A 16 3.58 2.56 3.44
N GLY A 17 2.75 2.52 2.39
CA GLY A 17 3.19 2.75 1.01
C GLY A 17 3.80 4.14 0.80
N LEU A 18 3.12 5.19 1.27
CA LEU A 18 3.61 6.57 1.23
C LEU A 18 4.92 6.74 2.00
N LEU A 19 5.05 6.10 3.16
CA LEU A 19 6.30 6.10 3.93
C LEU A 19 7.44 5.40 3.18
N GLY A 20 7.16 4.27 2.51
CA GLY A 20 8.12 3.59 1.64
C GLY A 20 8.59 4.44 0.46
N LEU A 21 7.67 5.20 -0.15
CA LEU A 21 8.00 6.14 -1.22
C LEU A 21 8.84 7.32 -0.72
N PHE A 22 8.53 7.84 0.47
CA PHE A 22 9.32 8.90 1.09
C PHE A 22 10.74 8.43 1.42
N LEU A 23 10.87 7.20 1.93
CA LEU A 23 12.16 6.56 2.17
C LEU A 23 12.94 6.33 0.86
N ALA A 24 12.27 5.92 -0.21
CA ALA A 24 12.89 5.78 -1.53
C ALA A 24 13.38 7.14 -2.06
N ALA A 25 12.56 8.18 -1.93
CA ALA A 25 12.89 9.53 -2.41
C ALA A 25 14.07 10.16 -1.65
N HIS A 26 14.29 9.76 -0.39
CA HIS A 26 15.41 10.22 0.43
C HIS A 26 16.59 9.22 0.47
N ALA A 27 16.52 8.13 -0.28
CA ALA A 27 17.57 7.13 -0.31
C ALA A 27 18.81 7.66 -1.04
N ALA A 28 19.90 7.85 -0.31
CA ALA A 28 21.21 8.13 -0.89
C ALA A 28 21.86 6.87 -1.49
N ASP A 29 21.38 5.69 -1.11
CA ASP A 29 21.96 4.39 -1.47
C ASP A 29 21.00 3.57 -2.34
N SER A 30 21.54 2.96 -3.40
CA SER A 30 20.77 2.31 -4.48
C SER A 30 19.86 1.20 -3.97
N GLY A 31 20.28 0.50 -2.91
CA GLY A 31 19.51 -0.58 -2.30
C GLY A 31 18.24 -0.08 -1.58
N ILE A 32 18.33 1.05 -0.87
CA ILE A 32 17.20 1.63 -0.15
C ILE A 32 16.19 2.24 -1.13
N TYR A 33 16.68 2.81 -2.23
CA TYR A 33 15.83 3.31 -3.32
C TYR A 33 14.96 2.19 -3.91
N LEU A 34 15.58 1.06 -4.30
CA LEU A 34 14.84 -0.07 -4.87
C LEU A 34 13.88 -0.71 -3.85
N PHE A 35 14.31 -0.84 -2.60
CA PHE A 35 13.46 -1.37 -1.53
C PHE A 35 12.22 -0.51 -1.30
N GLY A 36 12.37 0.81 -1.18
CA GLY A 36 11.24 1.72 -0.98
C GLY A 36 10.30 1.76 -2.19
N LEU A 37 10.84 1.65 -3.43
CA LEU A 37 10.04 1.54 -4.65
C LEU A 37 9.19 0.26 -4.66
N LEU A 38 9.78 -0.88 -4.29
CA LEU A 38 9.07 -2.17 -4.20
C LEU A 38 8.00 -2.15 -3.10
N LEU A 39 8.29 -1.53 -1.95
CA LEU A 39 7.33 -1.38 -0.85
C LEU A 39 6.14 -0.52 -1.27
N PHE A 40 6.39 0.59 -1.97
CA PHE A 40 5.34 1.44 -2.53
C PHE A 40 4.48 0.68 -3.55
N LEU A 41 5.12 -0.02 -4.50
CA LEU A 41 4.41 -0.82 -5.50
C LEU A 41 3.53 -1.90 -4.84
N PHE A 42 4.07 -2.61 -3.84
CA PHE A 42 3.32 -3.60 -3.08
C PHE A 42 2.12 -2.98 -2.34
N ALA A 43 2.31 -1.82 -1.71
CA ALA A 43 1.23 -1.11 -1.02
C ALA A 43 0.11 -0.67 -1.98
N VAL A 44 0.45 -0.16 -3.17
CA VAL A 44 -0.53 0.20 -4.22
C VAL A 44 -1.30 -1.03 -4.69
N LEU A 45 -0.60 -2.14 -4.98
CA LEU A 45 -1.25 -3.40 -5.40
C LEU A 45 -2.16 -3.95 -4.31
N PHE A 46 -1.74 -3.89 -3.04
CA PHE A 46 -2.55 -4.32 -1.92
C PHE A 46 -3.80 -3.44 -1.75
N ALA A 47 -3.66 -2.12 -1.83
CA ALA A 47 -4.78 -1.19 -1.80
C ALA A 47 -5.78 -1.47 -2.94
N PHE A 48 -5.29 -1.72 -4.16
CA PHE A 48 -6.11 -2.10 -5.31
C PHE A 48 -6.83 -3.44 -5.07
N GLY A 49 -6.17 -4.41 -4.46
CA GLY A 49 -6.76 -5.70 -4.07
C GLY A 49 -7.85 -5.55 -3.01
N LEU A 50 -7.67 -4.65 -2.05
CA LEU A 50 -8.66 -4.30 -1.03
C LEU A 50 -9.87 -3.61 -1.66
N ILE A 51 -9.66 -2.67 -2.59
CA ILE A 51 -10.75 -2.01 -3.34
C ILE A 51 -11.51 -3.04 -4.17
N ARG A 52 -10.81 -3.96 -4.84
CA ARG A 52 -11.44 -5.02 -5.65
C ARG A 52 -12.23 -6.03 -4.80
N ARG A 53 -11.77 -6.34 -3.58
CA ARG A 53 -12.51 -7.20 -2.63
C ARG A 53 -13.63 -6.45 -1.90
N GLY A 54 -13.46 -5.15 -1.71
CA GLY A 54 -14.39 -4.27 -1.00
C GLY A 54 -15.55 -3.79 -1.87
N MET A 55 -15.41 -3.81 -3.20
CA MET A 55 -16.54 -3.61 -4.12
C MET A 55 -17.47 -4.83 -4.04
N PRO A 56 -18.68 -4.68 -3.49
CA PRO A 56 -19.74 -5.66 -3.66
C PRO A 56 -20.32 -5.45 -5.07
N GLY A 57 -19.61 -5.90 -6.10
CA GLY A 57 -20.15 -6.10 -7.45
C GLY A 57 -20.29 -7.61 -7.66
N SER A 58 -21.46 -8.20 -7.36
CA SER A 58 -22.62 -8.32 -8.25
C SER A 58 -22.38 -9.27 -9.44
N HIS A 59 -22.11 -10.55 -9.14
CA HIS A 59 -22.84 -11.76 -9.58
C HIS A 59 -22.03 -13.02 -9.28
#